data_AF-A0A8J6QGF3-F1
#
_entry.id   AF-A0A8J6QGF3-F1
#
_cell.length_a   1.000
_cell.length_b   1.000
_cell.length_c   1.000
_cell.angle_alpha   90.00
_cell.angle_beta   90.00
_cell.angle_gamma   90.00
#
_symmetry.space_group_name_H-M   'P 1'
#
loop_
_entity.id
_entity.type
_entity.pdbx_description
1 polymer ?
#
loop_
_entity_poly.entity_id
_entity_poly.type
_entity_poly.pdbx_seq_one_letter_code
_entity_poly.pdbx_strand_id
1 'polypeptide(L)' 'MTLKDRLQANGIEADHLDSLVHQIATEHAQGINNSGIASQLRYLESQGVSETAICKHLAIAVSEPQR' A
#
# COMPACT_ATOMS: atom_id res chain seq x y z
N MET A 1 26.00 -8.59 -14.21
CA MET A 1 25.13 -9.63 -13.64
C MET A 1 24.22 -8.98 -12.62
N THR A 2 22.93 -8.92 -12.92
CA THR A 2 21.89 -8.28 -12.10
C THR A 2 21.34 -9.24 -11.06
N LEU A 3 20.56 -8.73 -10.09
CA LEU A 3 19.80 -9.57 -9.15
C LEU A 3 18.84 -10.50 -9.90
N LYS A 4 18.19 -9.99 -10.97
CA LYS A 4 17.32 -10.80 -11.84
C LYS A 4 18.08 -11.97 -12.45
N ASP A 5 19.26 -11.72 -13.01
CA ASP A 5 20.09 -12.77 -13.63
C ASP A 5 20.47 -13.84 -12.61
N ARG A 6 20.79 -13.43 -11.36
CA ARG A 6 21.09 -14.35 -10.26
C ARG A 6 19.90 -15.21 -9.87
N LEU A 7 18.72 -14.60 -9.75
CA LEU A 7 17.49 -15.32 -9.40
C LEU A 7 17.13 -16.34 -10.48
N GLN A 8 17.19 -15.94 -11.75
CA GLN A 8 16.94 -16.83 -12.89
C GLN A 8 17.97 -17.96 -12.97
N ALA A 9 19.26 -17.69 -12.75
CA ALA A 9 20.30 -18.71 -12.73
C ALA A 9 20.14 -19.75 -11.61
N ASN A 10 19.32 -19.46 -10.58
CA ASN A 10 18.99 -20.38 -9.50
C ASN A 10 17.58 -20.98 -9.62
N GLY A 11 16.94 -20.85 -10.79
CA GLY A 11 15.59 -21.40 -11.02
C GLY A 11 14.49 -20.70 -10.23
N ILE A 12 14.72 -19.46 -9.77
CA ILE A 12 13.70 -18.67 -9.09
C ILE A 12 12.82 -18.00 -10.15
N GLU A 13 11.56 -18.42 -10.20
CA GLU A 13 10.53 -17.84 -11.07
C GLU A 13 9.75 -16.72 -10.36
N ALA A 14 8.93 -16.00 -11.13
CA ALA A 14 8.13 -14.88 -10.60
C ALA A 14 7.21 -15.31 -9.47
N ASP A 15 6.61 -16.50 -9.56
CA ASP A 15 5.67 -17.04 -8.58
C ASP A 15 6.34 -17.32 -7.22
N HIS A 16 7.65 -17.61 -7.21
CA HIS A 16 8.42 -17.74 -5.97
C HIS A 16 8.61 -16.39 -5.26
N LEU A 17 8.61 -15.29 -6.02
CA LEU A 17 8.68 -13.94 -5.45
C LEU A 17 7.29 -13.44 -5.02
N ASP A 18 6.21 -13.95 -5.60
CA ASP A 18 4.84 -13.53 -5.27
C ASP A 18 4.52 -13.74 -3.78
N SER A 19 4.90 -14.89 -3.22
CA SER A 19 4.74 -15.17 -1.79
C SER A 19 5.52 -14.17 -0.91
N LEU A 20 6.73 -13.79 -1.32
CA LEU A 20 7.54 -12.80 -0.61
C LEU A 20 6.95 -11.39 -0.72
N VAL A 21 6.46 -11.02 -1.90
CA VAL A 21 5.78 -9.74 -2.12
C VAL A 21 4.52 -9.64 -1.25
N HIS A 22 3.71 -10.69 -1.22
CA HIS A 22 2.50 -10.75 -0.40
C HIS A 22 2.79 -10.59 1.09
N GLN A 23 3.82 -11.29 1.58
CA GLN A 23 4.24 -11.20 2.99
C GLN A 23 4.68 -9.77 3.34
N ILE A 24 5.59 -9.18 2.57
CA ILE A 24 6.11 -7.83 2.83
C ILE A 24 4.98 -6.79 2.75
N ALA A 25 4.08 -6.90 1.77
CA ALA A 25 2.93 -6.02 1.64
C ALA A 25 2.02 -6.09 2.87
N THR A 26 1.80 -7.30 3.39
CA THR A 26 0.99 -7.53 4.59
C THR A 26 1.63 -6.93 5.84
N GLU A 27 2.92 -7.17 6.07
CA GLU A 27 3.67 -6.60 7.20
C GLU A 27 3.65 -5.06 7.15
N HIS A 28 3.86 -4.48 5.97
CA HIS A 28 3.83 -3.04 5.79
C HIS A 28 2.44 -2.44 6.05
N ALA A 29 1.38 -3.09 5.53
CA ALA A 29 -0.01 -2.69 5.80
C ALA A 29 -0.34 -2.76 7.29
N GLN A 30 0.10 -3.81 8.00
CA GLN A 30 -0.08 -3.94 9.45
C GLN A 30 0.63 -2.81 10.22
N GLY A 31 1.86 -2.45 9.81
CA GLY A 31 2.59 -1.33 10.41
C GLY A 31 1.84 0.00 10.29
N ILE A 32 1.29 0.28 9.11
CA ILE A 32 0.50 1.50 8.86
C ILE A 32 -0.80 1.47 9.69
N ASN A 33 -1.50 0.33 9.72
CA ASN A 33 -2.76 0.18 10.42
C ASN A 33 -2.65 0.31 11.95
N ASN A 34 -1.54 -0.15 12.52
CA ASN A 34 -1.29 -0.06 13.96
C ASN A 34 -0.78 1.32 14.41
N SER A 35 -0.53 2.25 13.47
CA SER A 35 0.03 3.58 13.74
C SER A 35 -1.03 4.69 13.85
N GLY A 36 -2.31 4.34 13.85
CA GLY A 36 -3.45 5.25 14.02
C GLY A 36 -3.90 5.98 12.74
N ILE A 37 -5.07 6.62 12.82
CA ILE A 37 -5.79 7.23 11.69
C ILE A 37 -4.92 8.23 10.91
N ALA A 38 -4.16 9.09 11.60
CA ALA A 38 -3.31 10.09 10.94
C ALA A 38 -2.23 9.45 10.04
N SER A 39 -1.69 8.30 10.43
CA SER A 39 -0.68 7.57 9.65
C SER A 39 -1.32 6.88 8.45
N GLN A 40 -2.53 6.33 8.61
CA GLN A 40 -3.30 5.73 7.52
C GLN A 40 -3.70 6.78 6.47
N LEU A 41 -4.14 7.96 6.89
CA LEU A 41 -4.49 9.06 5.97
C LEU A 41 -3.29 9.53 5.17
N ARG A 42 -2.14 9.81 5.83
CA ARG A 42 -0.90 10.18 5.13
C ARG A 42 -0.46 9.12 4.11
N TYR A 43 -0.63 7.84 4.44
CA TYR A 43 -0.31 6.78 3.50
C TYR A 43 -1.24 6.83 2.28
N LEU A 44 -2.57 6.92 2.48
CA LEU A 44 -3.54 7.03 1.39
C LEU A 44 -3.27 8.24 0.50
N GLU A 45 -2.96 9.39 1.09
CA GLU A 45 -2.56 10.60 0.36
C GLU A 45 -1.27 10.38 -0.45
N SER A 46 -0.26 9.70 0.12
CA SER A 46 0.99 9.36 -0.59
C SER A 46 0.78 8.43 -1.78
N GLN A 47 -0.28 7.62 -1.77
CA GLN A 47 -0.70 6.79 -2.90
C GLN A 47 -1.61 7.53 -3.90
N GLY A 48 -1.83 8.84 -3.68
CA GLY A 48 -2.66 9.68 -4.54
C GLY A 48 -4.17 9.51 -4.31
N VAL A 49 -4.59 8.88 -3.20
CA VAL A 49 -6.01 8.76 -2.86
C VAL A 49 -6.51 10.09 -2.30
N SER A 50 -7.45 10.73 -3.00
CA SER A 50 -8.03 12.00 -2.56
C SER A 50 -8.98 11.85 -1.37
N GLU A 51 -9.12 12.91 -0.59
CA GLU A 51 -10.11 13.00 0.50
C GLU A 51 -11.52 12.62 0.03
N THR A 52 -11.96 13.13 -1.13
CA THR A 52 -13.25 12.77 -1.73
C THR A 52 -13.38 11.26 -1.97
N ALA A 53 -12.33 10.60 -2.44
CA ALA A 53 -12.32 9.15 -2.65
C ALA A 53 -12.38 8.39 -1.32
N ILE A 54 -11.65 8.84 -0.29
CA ILE A 54 -11.69 8.28 1.06
C ILE A 54 -13.09 8.42 1.66
N CYS A 55 -13.65 9.63 1.68
CA CYS A 55 -14.97 9.91 2.21
C CYS A 55 -16.07 9.12 1.49
N LYS A 56 -15.99 9.04 0.15
CA LYS A 56 -16.90 8.21 -0.66
C LYS A 56 -16.80 6.73 -0.28
N HIS A 57 -15.60 6.20 -0.10
CA HIS A 57 -15.39 4.79 0.26
C HIS A 57 -15.91 4.48 1.66
N LEU A 58 -15.77 5.42 2.59
CA LEU A 58 -16.27 5.30 3.97
C LEU A 58 -17.76 5.69 4.13
N ALA A 59 -18.45 6.04 3.04
CA ALA A 59 -19.84 6.49 3.03
C ALA A 59 -20.11 7.68 3.98
N ILE A 60 -19.16 8.61 4.08
CA ILE A 60 -19.29 9.86 4.86
C ILE A 60 -19.39 11.08 3.94
N ALA A 61 -20.09 12.11 4.40
CA ALA A 61 -20.23 13.36 3.66
C ALA A 61 -18.89 14.10 3.60
N VAL A 62 -18.55 14.64 2.43
CA VAL A 62 -17.40 15.55 2.28
C VAL A 62 -17.83 16.91 2.83
N SER A 63 -17.12 17.43 3.82
CA SER A 63 -17.36 18.79 4.32
C SER A 63 -16.96 19.78 3.24
N GLU A 64 -17.92 20.55 2.71
CA GLU A 64 -17.58 21.67 1.83
C GLU A 64 -16.80 22.72 2.64
N PRO A 65 -15.75 23.34 2.08
CA PRO A 65 -15.07 24.43 2.75
C PRO A 65 -16.06 25.59 2.96
N GLN A 66 -16.30 25.94 4.22
CA GLN A 66 -17.04 27.15 4.57
C GLN A 66 -16.28 28.35 3.97
N ARG A 67 -16.94 29.04 3.04
CA ARG A 67 -16.45 30.29 2.45
C ARG A 67 -16.48 31.45 3.44
#